data_AF-A0A6A5TDH9-F1
#
_entry.id   AF-A0A6A5TDH9-F1
#
_cell.length_a   1.000
_cell.length_b   1.000
_cell.length_c   1.000
_cell.angle_alpha   90.00
_cell.angle_beta   90.00
_cell.angle_gamma   90.00
#
_symmetry.space_group_name_H-M   'P 1'
#
loop_
_entity.id
_entity.type
_entity.pdbx_description
1 polymer ?
#
loop_
_entity_poly.entity_id
_entity_poly.type
_entity_poly.pdbx_seq_one_letter_code
_entity_poly.pdbx_strand_id
1 'polypeptide(L)'
;MSIVQDASAPIDANRQKRIDSGANISKRSFDVSIGILFSLAMISILLRLGIQRRANRQLRPDDYLVLLAALALITVTTLLIVSSPIVFLNDAISQRIVIPTPEEAHHGTGIIFWLHILMPLMWLVVYAIKFAFLYFFHGFVYLRSKHLLRYYWAVVAMVVVFWIFSSCAIIYVCPSSSATCHAQAKANPIQYKRREKIVNGMFGAMDILGDLLIITIPILILRDCLMRTRQKIGIAALLCLSVFMVIFAMIRTLAAFGKKPKITAGSGNVSVVWMLYWSEMEACTAVIMASGIVIRSMFVQRSTASVRREQRVRLLFLPSWWRSGDSVHDSEVGEVEGRGLVRELKMEKPEVTITTP
;
A
#
# COMPACT_ATOMS: atom_id res chain seq x y z
N MET A 1 -10.58 14.41 -55.65
CA MET A 1 -9.39 13.86 -56.35
C MET A 1 -8.38 14.99 -56.36
N SER A 2 -7.33 15.03 -55.54
CA SER A 2 -6.51 13.94 -55.04
C SER A 2 -5.81 14.41 -53.76
N ILE A 3 -6.03 13.73 -52.63
CA ILE A 3 -5.20 13.86 -51.42
C ILE A 3 -4.78 12.44 -51.07
N VAL A 4 -3.87 11.90 -51.89
CA VAL A 4 -3.14 10.66 -51.62
C VAL A 4 -1.75 10.90 -52.17
N GLN A 5 -0.84 11.36 -51.30
CA GLN A 5 0.57 10.96 -51.23
C GLN A 5 1.19 11.81 -50.13
N ASP A 6 1.42 11.23 -48.95
CA ASP A 6 2.49 11.59 -48.01
C ASP A 6 2.49 10.54 -46.89
N ALA A 7 2.77 9.30 -47.29
CA ALA A 7 2.94 8.16 -46.37
C ALA A 7 4.43 7.94 -46.02
N SER A 8 5.27 8.96 -46.14
CA SER A 8 6.71 8.86 -45.87
C SER A 8 7.33 10.18 -45.38
N ALA A 9 6.60 10.94 -44.56
CA ALA A 9 7.22 12.00 -43.76
C ALA A 9 8.00 11.34 -42.60
N PRO A 10 9.22 11.79 -42.27
CA PRO A 10 9.89 11.34 -41.05
C PRO A 10 8.94 11.65 -39.89
N ILE A 11 8.65 10.68 -39.01
CA ILE A 11 7.75 10.81 -37.85
C ILE A 11 7.86 12.24 -37.29
N ASP A 12 6.90 13.10 -37.62
CA ASP A 12 7.08 14.54 -37.49
C ASP A 12 7.45 14.86 -36.03
N ALA A 13 8.56 15.55 -35.81
CA ALA A 13 8.96 15.97 -34.45
C ALA A 13 7.83 16.73 -33.74
N ASN A 14 6.99 17.43 -34.51
CA ASN A 14 5.76 18.08 -34.05
C ASN A 14 4.68 17.10 -33.60
N ARG A 15 4.51 15.96 -34.30
CA ARG A 15 3.58 14.88 -33.91
C ARG A 15 4.03 14.22 -32.61
N GLN A 16 5.32 13.86 -32.50
CA GLN A 16 5.84 13.25 -31.27
C GLN A 16 5.72 14.18 -30.07
N LYS A 17 6.02 15.48 -30.25
CA LYS A 17 5.84 16.49 -29.21
C LYS A 17 4.39 16.59 -28.71
N ARG A 18 3.41 16.48 -29.61
CA ARG A 18 1.97 16.50 -29.26
C ARG A 18 1.53 15.24 -28.50
N ILE A 19 2.15 14.09 -28.77
CA ILE A 19 1.91 12.85 -28.01
C ILE A 19 2.50 13.00 -26.61
N ASP A 20 3.76 13.43 -26.52
CA ASP A 20 4.48 13.55 -25.24
C ASP A 20 3.90 14.63 -24.32
N SER A 21 3.24 15.64 -24.86
CA SER A 21 2.54 16.70 -24.11
C SER A 21 1.01 16.53 -24.07
N GLY A 22 0.48 15.46 -24.67
CA GLY A 22 -0.97 15.27 -24.85
C GLY A 22 -1.67 14.73 -23.61
N ALA A 23 -0.94 14.04 -22.74
CA ALA A 23 -1.43 13.60 -21.44
C ALA A 23 -1.44 14.78 -20.44
N ASN A 24 -2.16 14.60 -19.32
CA ASN A 24 -2.20 15.60 -18.24
C ASN A 24 -0.81 15.91 -17.64
N ILE A 25 0.16 15.01 -17.85
CA ILE A 25 1.55 15.14 -17.43
C ILE A 25 2.44 14.89 -18.66
N SER A 26 3.50 15.68 -18.82
CA SER A 26 4.46 15.45 -19.90
C SER A 26 5.22 14.14 -19.69
N LYS A 27 5.57 13.45 -20.78
CA LYS A 27 6.33 12.18 -20.68
C LYS A 27 7.62 12.33 -19.87
N ARG A 28 8.38 13.40 -20.12
CA ARG A 28 9.64 13.65 -19.39
C ARG A 28 9.41 13.91 -17.90
N SER A 29 8.37 14.67 -17.54
CA SER A 29 8.01 14.89 -16.14
C SER A 29 7.58 13.59 -15.46
N PHE A 30 6.81 12.76 -16.16
CA PHE A 30 6.36 11.46 -15.68
C PHE A 30 7.54 10.53 -15.35
N ASP A 31 8.47 10.34 -16.29
CA ASP A 31 9.63 9.46 -16.10
C ASP A 31 10.54 9.95 -14.95
N VAL A 32 10.78 11.26 -14.87
CA VAL A 32 11.64 11.85 -13.82
C VAL A 32 11.00 11.70 -12.44
N SER A 33 9.72 12.04 -12.28
CA SER A 33 9.03 11.97 -10.99
C SER A 33 8.93 10.54 -10.46
N ILE A 34 8.64 9.57 -11.34
CA ILE A 34 8.62 8.14 -10.98
C ILE A 34 10.01 7.66 -10.58
N GLY A 35 11.04 7.99 -11.36
CA GLY A 35 12.43 7.59 -11.06
C GLY A 35 12.92 8.09 -9.70
N ILE A 36 12.60 9.34 -9.34
CA ILE A 36 12.98 9.92 -8.03
C ILE A 36 12.30 9.18 -6.88
N LEU A 37 10.99 8.99 -6.96
CA LEU A 37 10.24 8.34 -5.87
C LEU A 37 10.56 6.86 -5.73
N PHE A 38 10.75 6.16 -6.85
CA PHE A 38 11.22 4.78 -6.86
C PHE A 38 12.60 4.66 -6.19
N SER A 39 13.53 5.56 -6.51
CA SER A 39 14.86 5.58 -5.89
C SER A 39 14.76 5.79 -4.37
N LEU A 40 13.89 6.70 -3.92
CA LEU A 40 13.65 6.95 -2.51
C LEU A 40 13.01 5.73 -1.80
N ALA A 41 12.09 5.04 -2.46
CA ALA A 41 11.49 3.81 -1.96
C ALA A 41 12.53 2.69 -1.81
N MET A 42 13.41 2.51 -2.80
CA MET A 42 14.49 1.52 -2.76
C MET A 42 15.49 1.82 -1.65
N ILE A 43 15.92 3.08 -1.49
CA ILE A 43 16.79 3.50 -0.37
C ILE A 43 16.11 3.19 0.98
N SER A 44 14.82 3.46 1.09
CA SER A 44 14.04 3.20 2.31
C SER A 44 13.98 1.70 2.66
N ILE A 45 13.80 0.82 1.67
CA ILE A 45 13.84 -0.63 1.85
C ILE A 45 15.25 -1.10 2.26
N LEU A 46 16.30 -0.61 1.60
CA LEU A 46 17.67 -0.98 1.95
C LEU A 46 18.01 -0.58 3.39
N LEU A 47 17.61 0.63 3.79
CA LEU A 47 17.74 1.11 5.16
C LEU A 47 16.97 0.21 6.14
N ARG A 48 15.72 -0.14 5.82
CA ARG A 48 14.91 -1.06 6.62
C ARG A 48 15.61 -2.40 6.81
N LEU A 49 16.07 -3.04 5.73
CA LEU A 49 16.75 -4.34 5.78
C LEU A 49 18.07 -4.26 6.56
N GLY A 50 18.84 -3.18 6.39
CA GLY A 50 20.06 -2.95 7.16
C GLY A 50 19.80 -2.82 8.67
N ILE A 51 18.74 -2.10 9.03
CA ILE A 51 18.31 -1.94 10.43
C ILE A 51 17.83 -3.27 11.01
N GLN A 52 16.96 -3.98 10.29
CA GLN A 52 16.43 -5.30 10.68
C GLN A 52 17.58 -6.27 10.94
N ARG A 53 18.49 -6.43 9.97
CA ARG A 53 19.65 -7.35 10.11
C ARG A 53 20.56 -7.01 11.29
N ARG A 54 20.70 -5.72 11.62
CA ARG A 54 21.55 -5.28 12.74
C ARG A 54 20.84 -5.42 14.10
N ALA A 55 19.52 -5.27 14.14
CA ALA A 55 18.73 -5.35 15.37
C ALA A 55 18.30 -6.77 15.71
N ASN A 56 17.83 -7.51 14.71
CA ASN A 56 17.35 -8.88 14.80
C ASN A 56 18.18 -9.75 13.84
N ARG A 57 18.78 -10.83 14.36
CA ARG A 57 19.51 -11.80 13.53
C ARG A 57 18.61 -12.58 12.56
N GLN A 58 17.28 -12.45 12.68
CA GLN A 58 16.29 -13.14 11.87
C GLN A 58 15.29 -12.14 11.27
N LEU A 59 14.90 -12.37 10.01
CA LEU A 59 13.89 -11.58 9.31
C LEU A 59 12.50 -11.90 9.87
N ARG A 60 11.71 -10.86 10.13
CA ARG A 60 10.34 -11.05 10.61
C ARG A 60 9.43 -11.42 9.43
N PRO A 61 8.32 -12.15 9.66
CA PRO A 61 7.34 -12.46 8.60
C PRO A 61 6.86 -11.22 7.83
N ASP A 62 6.73 -10.07 8.49
CA ASP A 62 6.37 -8.81 7.85
C ASP A 62 7.41 -8.30 6.84
N ASP A 63 8.70 -8.64 7.01
CA ASP A 63 9.73 -8.24 6.06
C ASP A 63 9.65 -8.98 4.74
N TYR A 64 9.15 -10.23 4.73
CA TYR A 64 8.92 -10.96 3.49
C TYR A 64 7.81 -10.32 2.65
N LEU A 65 6.75 -9.81 3.29
CA LEU A 65 5.69 -9.08 2.61
C LEU A 65 6.19 -7.77 2.00
N VAL A 66 7.08 -7.05 2.71
CA VAL A 66 7.67 -5.83 2.17
C VAL A 66 8.70 -6.11 1.08
N LEU A 67 9.44 -7.21 1.16
CA LEU A 67 10.32 -7.67 0.08
C LEU A 67 9.52 -8.07 -1.17
N LEU A 68 8.38 -8.74 -0.99
CA LEU A 68 7.46 -9.06 -2.09
C LEU A 68 6.93 -7.78 -2.73
N ALA A 69 6.52 -6.79 -1.91
CA ALA A 69 6.11 -5.48 -2.39
C ALA A 69 7.24 -4.76 -3.15
N ALA A 70 8.48 -4.86 -2.69
CA ALA A 70 9.65 -4.29 -3.36
C ALA A 70 9.90 -4.92 -4.73
N LEU A 71 9.87 -6.25 -4.82
CA LEU A 71 10.03 -7.00 -6.08
C LEU A 71 8.93 -6.65 -7.08
N ALA A 72 7.69 -6.60 -6.61
CA ALA A 72 6.55 -6.18 -7.42
C ALA A 72 6.71 -4.72 -7.87
N LEU A 73 7.14 -3.80 -6.99
CA LEU A 73 7.38 -2.40 -7.34
C LEU A 73 8.46 -2.25 -8.41
N ILE A 74 9.61 -2.92 -8.25
CA ILE A 74 10.69 -2.93 -9.28
C ILE A 74 10.14 -3.38 -10.64
N THR A 75 9.34 -4.45 -10.64
CA THR A 75 8.73 -4.99 -11.86
C THR A 75 7.77 -3.97 -12.47
N VAL A 76 6.89 -3.37 -11.66
CA VAL A 76 5.92 -2.36 -12.09
C VAL A 76 6.62 -1.13 -12.67
N THR A 77 7.58 -0.54 -11.95
CA THR A 77 8.31 0.64 -12.41
C THR A 77 9.03 0.37 -13.74
N THR A 78 9.68 -0.79 -13.86
CA THR A 78 10.39 -1.19 -15.09
C THR A 78 9.41 -1.32 -16.25
N LEU A 79 8.30 -2.05 -16.03
CA LEU A 79 7.28 -2.24 -17.05
C LEU A 79 6.60 -0.92 -17.45
N LEU A 80 6.40 -0.01 -16.49
CA LEU A 80 5.78 1.29 -16.73
C LEU A 80 6.67 2.19 -17.59
N ILE A 81 7.99 2.21 -17.33
CA ILE A 81 8.96 2.95 -18.15
C ILE A 81 9.06 2.36 -19.56
N VAL A 82 9.14 1.03 -19.69
CA VAL A 82 9.23 0.34 -20.99
C VAL A 82 7.95 0.54 -21.81
N SER A 83 6.78 0.46 -21.18
CA SER A 83 5.49 0.64 -21.86
C SER A 83 5.08 2.11 -22.03
N SER A 84 5.80 3.07 -21.45
CA SER A 84 5.43 4.49 -21.47
C SER A 84 5.17 5.05 -22.88
N PRO A 85 5.95 4.75 -23.94
CA PRO A 85 5.67 5.29 -25.27
C PRO A 85 4.31 4.84 -25.82
N ILE A 86 3.95 3.57 -25.58
CA ILE A 86 2.70 2.98 -26.05
C ILE A 86 1.52 3.55 -25.26
N VAL A 87 1.68 3.72 -23.95
CA VAL A 87 0.63 4.28 -23.07
C VAL A 87 0.33 5.74 -23.42
N PHE A 88 1.36 6.56 -23.64
CA PHE A 88 1.20 7.96 -24.04
C PHE A 88 0.58 8.11 -25.43
N LEU A 89 0.97 7.26 -26.39
CA LEU A 89 0.35 7.23 -27.72
C LEU A 89 -1.14 6.87 -27.63
N ASN A 90 -1.50 5.84 -26.87
CA ASN A 90 -2.89 5.43 -26.70
C ASN A 90 -3.74 6.51 -26.00
N ASP A 91 -3.16 7.22 -25.02
CA ASP A 91 -3.83 8.34 -24.36
C ASP A 91 -4.05 9.51 -25.33
N ALA A 92 -3.05 9.85 -26.15
CA ALA A 92 -3.17 10.89 -27.18
C ALA A 92 -4.24 10.54 -28.24
N ILE A 93 -4.35 9.26 -28.62
CA ILE A 93 -5.42 8.76 -29.51
C ILE A 93 -6.79 8.85 -28.83
N SER A 94 -6.91 8.41 -27.58
CA SER A 94 -8.15 8.46 -26.79
C SER A 94 -8.66 9.88 -26.58
N GLN A 95 -7.74 10.84 -26.43
CA GLN A 95 -8.04 12.27 -26.30
C GLN A 95 -8.28 12.96 -27.65
N ARG A 96 -8.20 12.24 -28.79
CA ARG A 96 -8.33 12.75 -30.16
C ARG A 96 -7.30 13.82 -30.52
N ILE A 97 -6.11 13.76 -29.93
CA ILE A 97 -5.01 14.68 -30.19
C ILE A 97 -4.30 14.29 -31.50
N VAL A 98 -4.14 12.99 -31.74
CA VAL A 98 -3.46 12.44 -32.93
C VAL A 98 -4.32 11.36 -33.58
N ILE A 99 -4.27 11.28 -34.90
CA ILE A 99 -4.93 10.23 -35.69
C ILE A 99 -3.97 9.02 -35.75
N PRO A 100 -4.41 7.81 -35.41
CA PRO A 100 -3.56 6.63 -35.43
C PRO A 100 -3.17 6.23 -36.85
N THR A 101 -1.89 5.91 -37.05
CA THR A 101 -1.40 5.28 -38.29
C THR A 101 -1.92 3.83 -38.36
N PRO A 102 -2.16 3.22 -39.54
CA PRO A 102 -2.66 1.84 -39.63
C PRO A 102 -1.80 0.82 -38.85
N GLU A 103 -0.48 1.00 -38.86
CA GLU A 103 0.47 0.18 -38.11
C GLU A 103 0.35 0.36 -36.58
N GLU A 104 0.10 1.59 -36.13
CA GLU A 104 -0.11 1.92 -34.70
C GLU A 104 -1.48 1.42 -34.20
N ALA A 105 -2.48 1.35 -35.08
CA ALA A 105 -3.79 0.79 -34.75
C ALA A 105 -3.72 -0.72 -34.48
N HIS A 106 -2.80 -1.44 -35.14
CA HIS A 106 -2.50 -2.85 -34.85
C HIS A 106 -1.66 -3.00 -33.58
N HIS A 107 -0.64 -2.17 -33.36
CA HIS A 107 0.16 -2.21 -32.12
C HIS A 107 -0.62 -1.76 -30.87
N GLY A 108 -1.70 -1.00 -31.04
CA GLY A 108 -2.59 -0.59 -29.96
C GLY A 108 -3.16 -1.76 -29.15
N THR A 109 -3.25 -2.97 -29.72
CA THR A 109 -3.72 -4.16 -28.99
C THR A 109 -2.73 -4.64 -27.92
N GLY A 110 -1.46 -4.27 -28.02
CA GLY A 110 -0.44 -4.62 -27.04
C GLY A 110 -0.64 -3.93 -25.69
N ILE A 111 -1.25 -2.74 -25.65
CA ILE A 111 -1.41 -2.00 -24.39
C ILE A 111 -2.29 -2.73 -23.37
N ILE A 112 -3.33 -3.41 -23.86
CA ILE A 112 -4.25 -4.15 -22.99
C ILE A 112 -3.50 -5.29 -22.30
N PHE A 113 -2.61 -5.98 -23.02
CA PHE A 113 -1.76 -7.02 -22.43
C PHE A 113 -0.88 -6.46 -21.30
N TRP A 114 -0.22 -5.33 -21.52
CA TRP A 114 0.59 -4.68 -20.47
C TRP A 114 -0.25 -4.27 -19.25
N LEU A 115 -1.45 -3.72 -19.47
CA LEU A 115 -2.35 -3.33 -18.38
C LEU A 115 -2.85 -4.55 -17.56
N HIS A 116 -3.02 -5.71 -18.19
CA HIS A 116 -3.38 -6.96 -17.49
C HIS A 116 -2.29 -7.44 -16.53
N ILE A 117 -1.02 -7.09 -16.79
CA ILE A 117 0.11 -7.43 -15.92
C ILE A 117 0.36 -6.33 -14.89
N LEU A 118 0.36 -5.06 -15.34
CA LEU A 118 0.74 -3.92 -14.52
C LEU A 118 -0.28 -3.65 -13.40
N MET A 119 -1.58 -3.74 -13.69
CA MET A 119 -2.63 -3.42 -12.71
C MET A 119 -2.63 -4.39 -11.52
N PRO A 120 -2.64 -5.73 -11.69
CA PRO A 120 -2.58 -6.64 -10.55
C PRO A 120 -1.30 -6.49 -9.74
N LEU A 121 -0.14 -6.23 -10.39
CA LEU A 121 1.12 -6.01 -9.69
C LEU A 121 1.11 -4.72 -8.86
N MET A 122 0.55 -3.63 -9.39
CA MET A 122 0.34 -2.38 -8.63
C MET A 122 -0.50 -2.62 -7.38
N TRP A 123 -1.63 -3.32 -7.53
CA TRP A 123 -2.47 -3.69 -6.39
C TRP A 123 -1.74 -4.61 -5.41
N LEU A 124 -0.95 -5.57 -5.91
CA LEU A 124 -0.14 -6.44 -5.05
C LEU A 124 0.81 -5.63 -4.15
N VAL A 125 1.46 -4.58 -4.66
CA VAL A 125 2.34 -3.71 -3.85
C VAL A 125 1.54 -3.06 -2.70
N VAL A 126 0.42 -2.39 -3.04
CA VAL A 126 -0.41 -1.66 -2.08
C VAL A 126 -0.97 -2.60 -1.00
N TYR A 127 -1.54 -3.74 -1.40
CA TYR A 127 -2.13 -4.69 -0.46
C TYR A 127 -1.07 -5.46 0.34
N ALA A 128 0.10 -5.80 -0.22
CA ALA A 128 1.18 -6.42 0.54
C ALA A 128 1.62 -5.55 1.73
N ILE A 129 1.64 -4.24 1.54
CA ILE A 129 1.96 -3.28 2.60
C ILE A 129 0.83 -3.20 3.64
N LYS A 130 -0.44 -3.19 3.22
CA LYS A 130 -1.60 -3.31 4.12
C LYS A 130 -1.54 -4.57 4.98
N PHE A 131 -1.18 -5.71 4.38
CA PHE A 131 -0.98 -6.95 5.12
C PHE A 131 0.20 -6.88 6.08
N ALA A 132 1.30 -6.22 5.72
CA ALA A 132 2.40 -5.97 6.65
C ALA A 132 1.97 -5.11 7.86
N PHE A 133 1.14 -4.09 7.64
CA PHE A 133 0.53 -3.30 8.72
C PHE A 133 -0.41 -4.13 9.60
N LEU A 134 -1.30 -4.92 9.00
CA LEU A 134 -2.22 -5.80 9.73
C LEU A 134 -1.45 -6.83 10.56
N TYR A 135 -0.38 -7.41 10.02
CA TYR A 135 0.47 -8.34 10.76
C TYR A 135 1.14 -7.66 11.95
N PHE A 136 1.62 -6.42 11.77
CA PHE A 136 2.16 -5.63 12.88
C PHE A 136 1.13 -5.43 14.00
N PHE A 137 -0.15 -5.17 13.67
CA PHE A 137 -1.22 -5.02 14.66
C PHE A 137 -1.66 -6.31 15.33
N HIS A 138 -1.49 -7.48 14.68
CA HIS A 138 -1.87 -8.78 15.24
C HIS A 138 -1.30 -9.00 16.64
N GLY A 139 -0.01 -8.67 16.84
CA GLY A 139 0.65 -8.82 18.15
C GLY A 139 0.04 -7.97 19.26
N PHE A 140 -0.52 -6.80 18.93
CA PHE A 140 -1.18 -5.93 19.91
C PHE A 140 -2.61 -6.36 20.21
N VAL A 141 -3.30 -6.92 19.22
CA VAL A 141 -4.69 -7.36 19.35
C VAL A 141 -4.80 -8.70 20.09
N TYR A 142 -3.91 -9.65 19.79
CA TYR A 142 -3.94 -11.01 20.34
C TYR A 142 -3.95 -11.05 21.87
N LEU A 143 -3.18 -10.15 22.51
CA LEU A 143 -3.03 -10.11 23.96
C LEU A 143 -4.15 -9.37 24.70
N ARG A 144 -5.13 -8.78 23.98
CA ARG A 144 -6.05 -7.80 24.58
C ARG A 144 -7.46 -8.31 24.83
N SER A 145 -8.17 -8.75 23.77
CA SER A 145 -9.58 -9.14 23.89
C SER A 145 -10.03 -10.02 22.74
N LYS A 146 -10.86 -11.03 23.04
CA LYS A 146 -11.48 -11.91 22.04
C LYS A 146 -12.41 -11.13 21.09
N HIS A 147 -13.04 -10.05 21.55
CA HIS A 147 -13.89 -9.20 20.68
C HIS A 147 -13.06 -8.43 19.66
N LEU A 148 -11.95 -7.82 20.11
CA LEU A 148 -11.04 -7.10 19.23
C LEU A 148 -10.35 -8.04 18.23
N LEU A 149 -10.01 -9.27 18.67
CA LEU A 149 -9.45 -10.29 17.80
C LEU A 149 -10.44 -10.71 16.70
N ARG A 150 -11.72 -10.92 17.02
CA ARG A 150 -12.75 -11.19 16.01
C ARG A 150 -12.91 -10.04 15.01
N TYR A 151 -12.92 -8.79 15.51
CA TYR A 151 -12.96 -7.62 14.64
C TYR A 151 -11.74 -7.53 13.73
N TYR A 152 -10.55 -7.78 14.26
CA TYR A 152 -9.31 -7.84 13.49
C TYR A 152 -9.39 -8.85 12.35
N TRP A 153 -9.83 -10.08 12.62
CA TRP A 153 -10.00 -11.10 11.58
C TRP A 153 -11.06 -10.72 10.54
N ALA A 154 -12.14 -10.04 10.94
CA ALA A 154 -13.12 -9.50 10.00
C ALA A 154 -12.50 -8.44 9.07
N VAL A 155 -11.66 -7.54 9.60
CA VAL A 155 -10.93 -6.55 8.80
C VAL A 155 -9.97 -7.24 7.84
N VAL A 156 -9.19 -8.22 8.31
CA VAL A 156 -8.27 -9.00 7.45
C VAL A 156 -9.03 -9.66 6.31
N ALA A 157 -10.14 -10.34 6.61
CA ALA A 157 -10.97 -11.00 5.59
C ALA A 157 -11.51 -10.00 4.56
N MET A 158 -11.97 -8.83 5.01
CA MET A 158 -12.48 -7.78 4.13
C MET A 158 -11.39 -7.20 3.22
N VAL A 159 -10.18 -6.97 3.75
CA VAL A 159 -9.03 -6.51 2.94
C VAL A 159 -8.61 -7.56 1.91
N VAL A 160 -8.65 -8.85 2.24
CA VAL A 160 -8.42 -9.94 1.27
C VAL A 160 -9.45 -9.92 0.14
N VAL A 161 -10.73 -9.75 0.47
CA VAL A 161 -11.80 -9.64 -0.54
C VAL A 161 -11.56 -8.44 -1.47
N PHE A 162 -11.18 -7.29 -0.91
CA PHE A 162 -10.85 -6.10 -1.70
C PHE A 162 -9.64 -6.32 -2.60
N TRP A 163 -8.60 -7.02 -2.12
CA TRP A 163 -7.43 -7.36 -2.92
C TRP A 163 -7.78 -8.28 -4.09
N ILE A 164 -8.55 -9.35 -3.85
CA ILE A 164 -8.99 -10.28 -4.91
C ILE A 164 -9.84 -9.54 -5.94
N PHE A 165 -10.82 -8.74 -5.48
CA PHE A 165 -11.64 -7.95 -6.38
C PHE A 165 -10.81 -6.99 -7.24
N SER A 166 -9.88 -6.25 -6.63
CA SER A 166 -9.03 -5.28 -7.33
C SER A 166 -8.09 -5.95 -8.33
N SER A 167 -7.53 -7.12 -7.98
CA SER A 167 -6.63 -7.89 -8.84
C SER A 167 -7.34 -8.54 -10.02
N CYS A 168 -8.56 -9.04 -9.82
CA CYS A 168 -9.33 -9.69 -10.88
C CYS A 168 -10.09 -8.70 -11.79
N ALA A 169 -10.18 -7.43 -11.42
CA ALA A 169 -11.13 -6.54 -12.08
C ALA A 169 -10.75 -6.08 -13.48
N ILE A 170 -9.48 -6.21 -13.88
CA ILE A 170 -9.12 -6.06 -15.30
C ILE A 170 -9.81 -7.13 -16.18
N ILE A 171 -10.00 -8.34 -15.63
CA ILE A 171 -10.70 -9.44 -16.29
C ILE A 171 -12.20 -9.13 -16.42
N TYR A 172 -12.80 -8.47 -15.41
CA TYR A 172 -14.21 -8.05 -15.48
C TYR A 172 -14.47 -6.96 -16.52
N VAL A 173 -13.51 -6.06 -16.74
CA VAL A 173 -13.60 -5.05 -17.81
C VAL A 173 -13.37 -5.70 -19.18
N CYS A 174 -12.49 -6.70 -19.25
CA CYS A 174 -11.99 -7.27 -20.51
C CYS A 174 -11.77 -8.81 -20.41
N PRO A 175 -12.76 -9.65 -20.76
CA PRO A 175 -12.72 -11.07 -20.37
C PRO A 175 -11.86 -12.02 -21.21
N SER A 176 -11.59 -11.78 -22.50
CA SER A 176 -11.17 -12.91 -23.38
C SER A 176 -10.12 -12.68 -24.47
N SER A 177 -9.52 -11.51 -24.58
CA SER A 177 -8.25 -11.22 -25.29
C SER A 177 -8.18 -9.72 -25.56
N SER A 178 -6.98 -9.19 -25.81
CA SER A 178 -6.82 -7.81 -26.28
C SER A 178 -7.69 -7.53 -27.52
N ALA A 179 -7.78 -8.48 -28.46
CA ALA A 179 -8.59 -8.35 -29.67
C ALA A 179 -10.10 -8.25 -29.38
N THR A 180 -10.66 -9.12 -28.53
CA THR A 180 -12.08 -9.08 -28.17
C THR A 180 -12.43 -7.80 -27.43
N CYS A 181 -11.50 -7.30 -26.60
CA CYS A 181 -11.64 -6.03 -25.89
C CYS A 181 -11.79 -4.84 -26.83
N HIS A 182 -10.90 -4.77 -27.83
CA HIS A 182 -10.95 -3.71 -28.83
C HIS A 182 -12.21 -3.81 -29.68
N ALA A 183 -12.67 -5.01 -30.00
CA ALA A 183 -13.94 -5.22 -30.71
C ALA A 183 -15.13 -4.71 -29.87
N GLN A 184 -15.18 -5.00 -28.58
CA GLN A 184 -16.24 -4.51 -27.67
C GLN A 184 -16.19 -2.99 -27.49
N ALA A 185 -15.00 -2.40 -27.36
CA ALA A 185 -14.81 -0.96 -27.26
C ALA A 185 -15.26 -0.23 -28.53
N LYS A 186 -15.05 -0.82 -29.72
CA LYS A 186 -15.55 -0.30 -31.00
C LYS A 186 -17.06 -0.49 -31.15
N ALA A 187 -17.60 -1.64 -30.77
CA ALA A 187 -19.02 -1.95 -30.92
C ALA A 187 -19.90 -1.08 -30.01
N ASN A 188 -19.49 -0.84 -28.76
CA ASN A 188 -20.28 -0.10 -27.78
C ASN A 188 -19.41 0.85 -26.92
N PRO A 189 -18.90 1.96 -27.51
CA PRO A 189 -17.95 2.84 -26.84
C PRO A 189 -18.50 3.52 -25.58
N ILE A 190 -19.82 3.79 -25.53
CA ILE A 190 -20.47 4.42 -24.37
C ILE A 190 -20.52 3.45 -23.19
N GLN A 191 -20.89 2.18 -23.45
CA GLN A 191 -20.98 1.18 -22.38
C GLN A 191 -19.61 0.82 -21.81
N TYR A 192 -18.61 0.69 -22.68
CA TYR A 192 -17.22 0.44 -22.26
C TYR A 192 -16.72 1.53 -21.30
N LYS A 193 -16.84 2.81 -21.70
CA LYS A 193 -16.43 3.95 -20.87
C LYS A 193 -17.20 4.03 -19.55
N ARG A 194 -18.49 3.67 -19.56
CA ARG A 194 -19.31 3.64 -18.33
C ARG A 194 -18.81 2.56 -17.37
N ARG A 195 -18.52 1.35 -17.88
CA ARG A 195 -18.00 0.24 -17.07
C ARG A 195 -16.65 0.58 -16.46
N GLU A 196 -15.73 1.13 -17.26
CA GLU A 196 -14.41 1.58 -16.79
C GLU A 196 -14.53 2.59 -15.64
N LYS A 197 -15.38 3.62 -15.79
CA LYS A 197 -15.60 4.62 -14.73
C LYS A 197 -16.17 4.02 -13.44
N ILE A 198 -17.14 3.12 -13.55
CA ILE A 198 -17.74 2.46 -12.39
C ILE A 198 -16.69 1.61 -11.66
N VAL A 199 -15.95 0.79 -12.41
CA VAL A 199 -14.93 -0.11 -11.86
C VAL A 199 -13.80 0.69 -11.18
N ASN A 200 -13.30 1.75 -11.83
CA ASN A 200 -12.30 2.64 -11.22
C ASN A 200 -12.82 3.33 -9.95
N GLY A 201 -14.11 3.64 -9.90
CA GLY A 201 -14.77 4.13 -8.70
C GLY A 201 -14.81 3.14 -7.56
N MET A 202 -15.18 1.91 -7.87
CA MET A 202 -15.21 0.83 -6.89
C MET A 202 -13.81 0.58 -6.32
N PHE A 203 -12.76 0.65 -7.15
CA PHE A 203 -11.38 0.57 -6.66
C PHE A 203 -11.04 1.71 -5.70
N GLY A 204 -11.34 2.95 -6.08
CA GLY A 204 -11.17 4.12 -5.21
C GLY A 204 -11.85 3.94 -3.86
N ALA A 205 -13.11 3.53 -3.88
CA ALA A 205 -13.91 3.32 -2.68
C ALA A 205 -13.38 2.18 -1.81
N MET A 206 -13.07 1.01 -2.39
CA MET A 206 -12.55 -0.14 -1.65
C MET A 206 -11.19 0.14 -1.02
N ASP A 207 -10.34 0.87 -1.73
CA ASP A 207 -9.01 1.23 -1.26
C ASP A 207 -9.07 2.18 -0.04
N ILE A 208 -9.91 3.23 -0.15
CA ILE A 208 -10.20 4.16 0.96
C ILE A 208 -10.85 3.43 2.14
N LEU A 209 -11.85 2.58 1.89
CA LEU A 209 -12.52 1.80 2.94
C LEU A 209 -11.55 0.84 3.62
N GLY A 210 -10.67 0.19 2.87
CA GLY A 210 -9.62 -0.67 3.41
C GLY A 210 -8.67 0.09 4.34
N ASP A 211 -8.24 1.28 3.95
CA ASP A 211 -7.37 2.12 4.78
C ASP A 211 -8.08 2.60 6.06
N LEU A 212 -9.35 3.01 5.95
CA LEU A 212 -10.15 3.42 7.11
C LEU A 212 -10.34 2.27 8.10
N LEU A 213 -10.55 1.04 7.63
CA LEU A 213 -10.66 -0.13 8.49
C LEU A 213 -9.34 -0.52 9.15
N ILE A 214 -8.21 -0.30 8.49
CA ILE A 214 -6.90 -0.50 9.11
C ILE A 214 -6.64 0.57 10.17
N ILE A 215 -7.12 1.80 9.96
CA ILE A 215 -7.04 2.92 10.91
C ILE A 215 -7.86 2.68 12.18
N THR A 216 -9.02 2.03 12.10
CA THR A 216 -9.86 1.82 13.29
C THR A 216 -9.21 0.89 14.32
N ILE A 217 -8.39 -0.08 13.88
CA ILE A 217 -7.69 -1.02 14.79
C ILE A 217 -6.82 -0.28 15.83
N PRO A 218 -5.84 0.55 15.44
CA PRO A 218 -5.04 1.32 16.39
C PRO A 218 -5.86 2.30 17.23
N ILE A 219 -6.95 2.86 16.71
CA ILE A 219 -7.85 3.76 17.47
C ILE A 219 -8.54 3.00 18.62
N LEU A 220 -9.08 1.81 18.34
CA LEU A 220 -9.71 0.96 19.34
C LEU A 220 -8.68 0.52 20.41
N ILE A 221 -7.48 0.16 19.98
CA ILE A 221 -6.36 -0.15 20.90
C ILE A 221 -6.04 1.06 21.79
N LEU A 222 -6.12 2.29 21.27
CA LEU A 222 -5.79 3.49 22.02
C LEU A 222 -6.88 3.89 23.02
N ARG A 223 -8.16 3.68 22.69
CA ARG A 223 -9.30 4.03 23.54
C ARG A 223 -9.32 3.24 24.85
N ASP A 224 -8.94 1.97 24.78
CA ASP A 224 -9.05 1.05 25.92
C ASP A 224 -7.82 1.07 26.85
N CYS A 225 -6.95 2.10 26.77
CA CYS A 225 -5.63 1.99 27.39
C CYS A 225 -5.03 3.26 28.02
N LEU A 226 -4.72 3.14 29.31
CA LEU A 226 -3.77 4.00 30.06
C LEU A 226 -2.31 3.68 29.68
N MET A 227 -1.99 3.64 28.38
CA MET A 227 -0.63 3.33 27.92
C MET A 227 0.36 4.47 28.20
N ARG A 228 1.62 4.10 28.50
CA ARG A 228 2.75 5.04 28.56
C ARG A 228 2.85 5.83 27.25
N THR A 229 3.10 7.14 27.36
CA THR A 229 3.19 8.11 26.25
C THR A 229 4.08 7.64 25.08
N ARG A 230 5.13 6.84 25.34
CA ARG A 230 6.01 6.30 24.29
C ARG A 230 5.32 5.35 23.30
N GLN A 231 4.36 4.53 23.76
CA GLN A 231 3.57 3.63 22.90
C GLN A 231 2.51 4.42 22.12
N LYS A 232 1.91 5.43 22.78
CA LYS A 232 0.92 6.34 22.17
C LYS A 232 1.47 7.08 20.95
N ILE A 233 2.72 7.56 20.99
CA ILE A 233 3.36 8.22 19.83
C ILE A 233 3.49 7.23 18.65
N GLY A 234 3.60 5.92 18.88
CA GLY A 234 3.80 4.93 17.81
C GLY A 234 2.52 4.62 17.07
N ILE A 235 1.47 4.45 17.83
CA ILE A 235 0.11 4.33 17.31
C ILE A 235 -0.27 5.62 16.57
N ALA A 236 0.06 6.80 17.11
CA ALA A 236 -0.21 8.09 16.46
C ALA A 236 0.57 8.26 15.14
N ALA A 237 1.84 7.87 15.08
CA ALA A 237 2.61 7.94 13.84
C ALA A 237 2.02 7.02 12.77
N LEU A 238 1.61 5.79 13.15
CA LEU A 238 0.95 4.85 12.24
C LEU A 238 -0.38 5.41 11.71
N LEU A 239 -1.15 6.07 12.57
CA LEU A 239 -2.39 6.75 12.19
C LEU A 239 -2.15 7.83 11.13
N CYS A 240 -1.14 8.69 11.34
CA CYS A 240 -0.76 9.69 10.35
C CYS A 240 -0.35 9.04 9.03
N LEU A 241 0.45 7.96 9.08
CA LEU A 241 0.88 7.22 7.90
C LEU A 241 -0.30 6.74 7.04
N SER A 242 -1.32 6.16 7.68
CA SER A 242 -2.52 5.69 7.00
C SER A 242 -3.41 6.82 6.48
N VAL A 243 -3.45 7.99 7.13
CA VAL A 243 -4.17 9.16 6.60
C VAL A 243 -3.51 9.66 5.32
N PHE A 244 -2.18 9.64 5.23
CA PHE A 244 -1.48 9.95 3.98
C PHE A 244 -1.87 9.01 2.84
N MET A 245 -2.00 7.71 3.09
CA MET A 245 -2.46 6.74 2.09
C MET A 245 -3.87 7.07 1.57
N VAL A 246 -4.81 7.40 2.48
CA VAL A 246 -6.17 7.82 2.11
C VAL A 246 -6.15 9.06 1.20
N ILE A 247 -5.24 10.01 1.43
CA ILE A 247 -5.11 11.21 0.59
C ILE A 247 -4.69 10.82 -0.84
N PHE A 248 -3.72 9.93 -0.99
CA PHE A 248 -3.30 9.45 -2.33
C PHE A 248 -4.43 8.71 -3.04
N ALA A 249 -5.12 7.79 -2.35
CA ALA A 249 -6.28 7.08 -2.90
C ALA A 249 -7.39 8.06 -3.32
N MET A 250 -7.62 9.12 -2.55
CA MET A 250 -8.58 10.17 -2.88
C MET A 250 -8.14 10.96 -4.11
N ILE A 251 -6.87 11.38 -4.21
CA ILE A 251 -6.35 12.08 -5.39
C ILE A 251 -6.52 11.21 -6.64
N ARG A 252 -6.17 9.92 -6.57
CA ARG A 252 -6.36 8.94 -7.67
C ARG A 252 -7.83 8.82 -8.08
N THR A 253 -8.74 8.77 -7.12
CA THR A 253 -10.18 8.63 -7.37
C THR A 253 -10.78 9.91 -7.95
N LEU A 254 -10.44 11.07 -7.39
CA LEU A 254 -10.84 12.38 -7.92
C LEU A 254 -10.26 12.64 -9.30
N ALA A 255 -9.05 12.15 -9.58
CA ALA A 255 -8.45 12.16 -10.90
C ALA A 255 -9.23 11.33 -11.93
N ALA A 256 -9.86 10.23 -11.50
CA ALA A 256 -10.69 9.39 -12.35
C ALA A 256 -12.11 9.97 -12.60
N PHE A 257 -12.62 10.81 -11.68
CA PHE A 257 -13.99 11.37 -11.75
C PHE A 257 -14.08 12.86 -12.07
N GLY A 258 -12.99 13.61 -11.88
CA GLY A 258 -12.97 15.05 -11.96
C GLY A 258 -13.38 15.56 -13.33
N LYS A 259 -14.36 16.47 -13.37
CA LYS A 259 -14.58 17.32 -14.54
C LYS A 259 -13.34 18.21 -14.69
N LYS A 260 -12.66 18.09 -15.83
CA LYS A 260 -11.44 18.88 -16.12
C LYS A 260 -11.71 20.37 -15.86
N PRO A 261 -10.83 21.11 -15.16
CA PRO A 261 -10.84 22.56 -15.24
C PRO A 261 -10.62 22.95 -16.72
N LYS A 262 -11.38 23.95 -17.20
CA LYS A 262 -11.49 24.36 -18.63
C LYS A 262 -10.17 24.76 -19.33
N ILE A 263 -9.01 24.65 -18.67
CA ILE A 263 -7.71 25.10 -19.17
C ILE A 263 -7.14 24.12 -20.21
N THR A 264 -7.54 22.85 -20.20
CA THR A 264 -7.14 21.88 -21.24
C THR A 264 -8.35 21.38 -22.03
N ALA A 265 -8.57 22.00 -23.18
CA ALA A 265 -9.56 21.62 -24.17
C ALA A 265 -9.21 20.24 -24.78
N GLY A 266 -9.64 19.17 -24.13
CA GLY A 266 -9.55 17.82 -24.62
C GLY A 266 -10.50 16.94 -23.83
N SER A 267 -11.47 16.33 -24.53
CA SER A 267 -12.64 15.55 -24.05
C SER A 267 -12.59 14.93 -22.64
N GLY A 268 -13.76 14.84 -21.98
CA GLY A 268 -13.98 14.30 -20.62
C GLY A 268 -13.74 12.79 -20.45
N ASN A 269 -12.68 12.26 -21.06
CA ASN A 269 -12.18 10.91 -20.88
C ASN A 269 -11.16 10.88 -19.73
N VAL A 270 -11.13 9.75 -19.01
CA VAL A 270 -10.12 9.46 -17.98
C VAL A 270 -8.81 9.17 -18.71
N SER A 271 -7.74 9.91 -18.37
CA SER A 271 -6.42 9.65 -18.94
C SER A 271 -5.82 8.43 -18.26
N VAL A 272 -5.45 7.41 -19.05
CA VAL A 272 -4.85 6.17 -18.54
C VAL A 272 -3.47 6.45 -17.96
N VAL A 273 -2.69 7.34 -18.61
CA VAL A 273 -1.38 7.82 -18.13
C VAL A 273 -1.51 8.42 -16.73
N TRP A 274 -2.51 9.29 -16.54
CA TRP A 274 -2.72 9.98 -15.27
C TRP A 274 -3.10 9.01 -14.15
N MET A 275 -3.92 8.00 -14.44
CA MET A 275 -4.28 6.95 -13.48
C MET A 275 -3.07 6.09 -13.08
N LEU A 276 -2.26 5.67 -14.06
CA LEU A 276 -1.06 4.87 -13.81
C LEU A 276 -0.01 5.65 -13.00
N TYR A 277 0.14 6.95 -13.30
CA TYR A 277 1.00 7.85 -12.55
C TYR A 277 0.64 7.85 -11.06
N TRP A 278 -0.61 8.16 -10.72
CA TRP A 278 -1.03 8.23 -9.31
C TRP A 278 -0.96 6.88 -8.59
N SER A 279 -1.20 5.77 -9.30
CA SER A 279 -1.08 4.42 -8.74
C SER A 279 0.38 4.10 -8.39
N GLU A 280 1.34 4.50 -9.23
CA GLU A 280 2.77 4.33 -8.95
C GLU A 280 3.23 5.21 -7.77
N MET A 281 2.75 6.46 -7.70
CA MET A 281 3.04 7.36 -6.57
C MET A 281 2.55 6.77 -5.25
N GLU A 282 1.35 6.20 -5.25
CA GLU A 282 0.75 5.52 -4.10
C GLU A 282 1.57 4.30 -3.68
N ALA A 283 1.96 3.44 -4.62
CA ALA A 283 2.80 2.27 -4.38
C ALA A 283 4.17 2.64 -3.78
N CYS A 284 4.87 3.62 -4.37
CA CYS A 284 6.15 4.12 -3.85
C CYS A 284 6.00 4.69 -2.43
N THR A 285 4.96 5.51 -2.21
CA THR A 285 4.70 6.14 -0.90
C THR A 285 4.42 5.08 0.15
N ALA A 286 3.61 4.08 -0.17
CA ALA A 286 3.30 2.97 0.73
C ALA A 286 4.58 2.27 1.22
N VAL A 287 5.53 2.01 0.32
CA VAL A 287 6.80 1.32 0.64
C VAL A 287 7.68 2.18 1.55
N ILE A 288 7.79 3.47 1.27
CA ILE A 288 8.53 4.44 2.09
C ILE A 288 7.93 4.46 3.50
N MET A 289 6.61 4.58 3.59
CA MET A 289 5.88 4.64 4.86
C MET A 289 6.01 3.35 5.66
N ALA A 290 5.92 2.18 5.01
CA ALA A 290 6.15 0.88 5.64
C ALA A 290 7.55 0.79 6.28
N SER A 291 8.56 1.37 5.64
CA SER A 291 9.94 1.42 6.16
C SER A 291 10.08 2.35 7.37
N GLY A 292 9.32 3.46 7.40
CA GLY A 292 9.29 4.39 8.53
C GLY A 292 8.86 3.77 9.87
N ILE A 293 7.95 2.79 9.84
CA ILE A 293 7.46 2.08 11.04
C ILE A 293 8.61 1.36 11.77
N VAL A 294 9.45 0.67 11.02
CA VAL A 294 10.54 -0.15 11.56
C VAL A 294 11.60 0.73 12.18
N ILE A 295 11.97 1.81 11.48
CA ILE A 295 12.92 2.83 11.97
C ILE A 295 12.45 3.36 13.33
N ARG A 296 11.17 3.72 13.43
CA ARG A 296 10.56 4.20 14.67
C ARG A 296 10.61 3.15 15.80
N SER A 297 10.27 1.90 15.51
CA SER A 297 10.29 0.82 16.52
C SER A 297 11.68 0.68 17.16
N MET A 298 12.74 0.84 16.37
CA MET A 298 14.13 0.75 16.83
C MET A 298 14.56 1.93 17.70
N PHE A 299 14.21 3.15 17.31
CA PHE A 299 14.53 4.34 18.12
C PHE A 299 13.85 4.29 19.49
N VAL A 300 12.60 3.80 19.55
CA VAL A 300 11.88 3.62 20.83
C VAL A 300 12.51 2.52 21.69
N GLN A 301 12.95 1.41 21.10
CA GLN A 301 13.64 0.35 21.84
C GLN A 301 14.98 0.83 22.39
N ARG A 302 15.78 1.56 21.60
CA ARG A 302 17.07 2.12 22.04
C ARG A 302 16.91 3.13 23.17
N SER A 303 15.93 4.02 23.12
CA SER A 303 15.69 4.99 24.20
C SER A 303 15.18 4.34 25.48
N THR A 304 14.59 3.15 25.40
CA THR A 304 14.15 2.39 26.58
C THR A 304 15.32 1.59 27.16
N ALA A 305 16.17 1.03 26.30
CA ALA A 305 17.39 0.34 26.72
C ALA A 305 18.42 1.29 27.36
N SER A 306 18.60 2.50 26.82
CA SER A 306 19.50 3.51 27.39
C SER A 306 19.05 3.95 28.79
N VAL A 307 17.75 4.22 28.96
CA VAL A 307 17.16 4.56 30.27
C VAL A 307 17.30 3.41 31.27
N ARG A 308 17.04 2.15 30.84
CA ARG A 308 17.23 0.98 31.71
C ARG A 308 18.69 0.78 32.11
N ARG A 309 19.63 1.03 31.19
CA ARG A 309 21.06 0.98 31.47
C ARG A 309 21.47 2.07 32.45
N GLU A 310 20.98 3.29 32.30
CA GLU A 310 21.23 4.40 33.22
C GLU A 310 20.64 4.13 34.61
N GLN A 311 19.43 3.58 34.71
CA GLN A 311 18.84 3.15 35.98
C GLN A 311 19.67 2.06 36.65
N ARG A 312 20.15 1.05 35.90
CA ARG A 312 21.02 -0.01 36.44
C ARG A 312 22.35 0.54 36.94
N VAL A 313 22.93 1.52 36.24
CA VAL A 313 24.16 2.19 36.66
C VAL A 313 23.93 3.02 37.93
N ARG A 314 22.81 3.76 38.02
CA ARG A 314 22.44 4.48 39.26
C ARG A 314 22.23 3.54 40.44
N LEU A 315 21.63 2.36 40.23
CA LEU A 315 21.48 1.32 41.26
C LEU A 315 22.83 0.76 41.75
N LEU A 316 23.87 0.78 40.91
CA LEU A 316 25.22 0.37 41.32
C LEU A 316 25.91 1.39 42.23
N PHE A 317 25.61 2.69 42.07
CA PHE A 317 26.14 3.78 42.90
C PHE A 317 25.34 4.03 44.19
N LEU A 318 24.23 3.32 44.40
CA LEU A 318 23.49 3.40 45.66
C LEU A 318 24.19 2.59 46.77
N PRO A 319 24.30 3.16 47.99
CA PRO A 319 24.88 2.49 49.15
C PRO A 319 24.22 1.14 49.43
N SER A 320 25.00 0.16 49.92
CA SER A 320 24.52 -1.21 50.16
C SER A 320 23.32 -1.30 51.12
N TRP A 321 23.19 -0.36 52.07
CA TRP A 321 22.08 -0.29 53.02
C TRP A 321 20.74 0.10 52.37
N TRP A 322 20.77 0.80 51.23
CA TRP A 322 19.57 1.09 50.43
C TRP A 322 19.14 -0.12 49.57
N ARG A 323 20.05 -1.07 49.34
CA ARG A 323 19.81 -2.28 48.54
C ARG A 323 19.04 -3.36 49.30
N SER A 324 19.03 -3.29 50.64
CA SER A 324 18.36 -4.27 51.51
C SER A 324 16.93 -3.89 51.89
N GLY A 325 16.53 -2.62 51.75
CA GLY A 325 15.20 -2.13 52.15
C GLY A 325 14.05 -2.47 51.20
N ASP A 326 14.34 -2.67 49.91
CA ASP A 326 13.31 -2.89 48.87
C ASP A 326 13.07 -4.37 48.51
N SER A 327 13.74 -5.29 49.21
CA SER A 327 13.60 -6.75 48.97
C SER A 327 12.20 -7.31 49.31
N VAL A 328 11.34 -6.51 49.94
CA VAL A 328 9.96 -6.91 50.30
C VAL A 328 8.91 -6.42 49.29
N HIS A 329 9.20 -5.45 48.41
CA HIS A 329 8.18 -4.90 47.49
C HIS A 329 8.36 -5.25 46.01
N ASP A 330 9.57 -5.59 45.54
CA ASP A 330 9.78 -6.01 44.15
C ASP A 330 9.57 -7.51 43.89
N SER A 331 9.50 -8.32 44.97
CA SER A 331 9.23 -9.76 44.86
C SER A 331 7.77 -10.05 44.46
N GLU A 332 6.82 -9.13 44.69
CA GLU A 332 5.42 -9.30 44.26
C GLU A 332 5.15 -8.79 42.84
N VAL A 333 5.91 -7.83 42.31
CA VAL A 333 5.62 -7.24 41.00
C VAL A 333 6.20 -8.08 39.84
N GLY A 334 7.32 -8.77 40.06
CA GLY A 334 7.91 -9.67 39.05
C GLY A 334 7.30 -11.08 38.97
N GLU A 335 6.70 -11.57 40.07
CA GLU A 335 6.14 -12.93 40.15
C GLU A 335 4.66 -13.02 39.74
N VAL A 336 3.93 -11.89 39.75
CA VAL A 336 2.52 -11.83 39.30
C VAL A 336 2.41 -11.81 37.77
N GLU A 337 3.33 -11.17 37.06
CA GLU A 337 3.30 -11.10 35.58
C GLU A 337 3.77 -12.41 34.90
N GLY A 338 4.56 -13.24 35.60
CA GLY A 338 5.03 -14.55 35.12
C GLY A 338 4.11 -15.73 35.45
N ARG A 339 3.36 -15.70 36.56
CA ARG A 339 2.44 -16.80 36.95
C ARG A 339 1.07 -16.76 36.26
N GLY A 340 0.64 -15.60 35.76
CA GLY A 340 -0.59 -15.48 34.97
C GLY A 340 -0.49 -16.17 33.60
N LEU A 341 0.70 -16.25 33.01
CA LEU A 341 0.92 -16.85 31.68
C LEU A 341 1.02 -18.38 31.70
N VAL A 342 1.23 -19.00 32.87
CA VAL A 342 1.42 -20.46 33.00
C VAL A 342 0.18 -21.18 33.53
N ARG A 343 -0.74 -20.51 34.27
CA ARG A 343 -1.96 -21.14 34.81
C ARG A 343 -3.13 -21.24 33.84
N GLU A 344 -3.25 -20.38 32.84
CA GLU A 344 -4.38 -20.43 31.88
C GLU A 344 -4.27 -21.55 30.83
N LEU A 345 -3.16 -22.30 30.78
CA LEU A 345 -3.01 -23.48 29.91
C LEU A 345 -3.38 -24.80 30.60
N LYS A 346 -3.85 -24.80 31.85
CA LYS A 346 -4.18 -26.05 32.56
C LYS A 346 -5.28 -25.83 33.60
N MET A 347 -6.54 -25.99 33.18
CA MET A 347 -7.54 -26.89 33.78
C MET A 347 -8.97 -26.42 33.46
N GLU A 348 -9.57 -27.09 32.47
CA GLU A 348 -11.02 -27.21 32.32
C GLU A 348 -11.40 -28.66 32.62
N LYS A 349 -11.96 -28.91 33.82
CA LYS A 349 -13.10 -29.81 34.09
C LYS A 349 -13.40 -29.87 35.60
N PRO A 350 -14.63 -29.58 36.05
CA PRO A 350 -15.11 -29.99 37.36
C PRO A 350 -15.94 -31.27 37.23
N GLU A 351 -15.78 -32.23 38.13
CA GLU A 351 -16.86 -33.18 38.42
C GLU A 351 -16.88 -33.56 39.90
N VAL A 352 -18.11 -33.73 40.38
CA VAL A 352 -18.63 -33.59 41.74
C VAL A 352 -18.31 -34.80 42.62
N THR A 353 -17.98 -34.56 43.90
CA THR A 353 -17.99 -35.60 44.96
C THR A 353 -19.12 -35.31 45.94
N ILE A 354 -20.11 -36.21 46.02
CA ILE A 354 -21.11 -36.24 47.10
C ILE A 354 -20.63 -37.21 48.17
N THR A 355 -20.68 -36.72 49.41
CA THR A 355 -20.31 -37.34 50.67
C THR A 355 -21.22 -38.51 51.08
N THR A 356 -20.63 -39.59 51.59
CA THR A 356 -21.26 -40.53 52.52
C THR A 356 -20.46 -40.54 53.83
N PRO A 357 -21.09 -40.96 54.93
CA PRO A 357 -20.71 -42.28 55.46
C PRO A 357 -21.75 -43.36 55.20
#